data_AF-A0A255DT66-F1
#
_entry.id   AF-A0A255DT66-F1
#
_cell.length_a   1.000
_cell.length_b   1.000
_cell.length_c   1.000
_cell.angle_alpha   90.00
_cell.angle_beta   90.00
_cell.angle_gamma   90.00
#
_symmetry.space_group_name_H-M   'P 1'
#
loop_
_entity.id
_entity.type
_entity.pdbx_description
1 polymer ?
#
loop_
_entity_poly.entity_id
_entity_poly.type
_entity_poly.pdbx_seq_one_letter_code
_entity_poly.pdbx_strand_id
1 'polypeptide(L)'
;MTTSRGGALGALMVGALGVAAFVSMPSAAAAPCSASGLASTSSGVLAAAGGYLANHPGADDVLTAAASQSPEDAKASVRSYFIGHPGELLDLQNIAGPLRDLRNQCGVSVSPSQLALLFEQVS
;
A
#
# COMPACT_ATOMS: atom_id res chain seq x y z
N MET A 1 43.45 32.57 37.67
CA MET A 1 44.31 31.81 36.74
C MET A 1 44.66 30.47 37.38
N THR A 2 44.00 29.39 36.92
CA THR A 2 44.52 28.04 36.61
C THR A 2 43.27 27.15 36.35
N THR A 3 42.93 26.79 35.10
CA THR A 3 43.18 25.49 34.40
C THR A 3 42.90 24.26 35.29
N SER A 4 42.18 23.18 34.92
CA SER A 4 41.82 22.61 33.61
C SER A 4 40.81 21.43 33.76
N ARG A 5 39.90 21.29 32.78
CA ARG A 5 39.55 20.10 31.95
C ARG A 5 39.23 18.72 32.58
N GLY A 6 38.02 18.24 32.26
CA GLY A 6 37.78 16.97 31.55
C GLY A 6 37.56 15.68 32.35
N GLY A 7 36.38 15.07 32.19
CA GLY A 7 36.12 13.70 32.64
C GLY A 7 34.67 13.27 32.41
N ALA A 8 34.37 12.72 31.23
CA ALA A 8 33.19 11.90 31.02
C ALA A 8 33.40 10.54 31.72
N LEU A 9 32.37 9.97 32.34
CA LEU A 9 32.12 8.51 32.49
C LEU A 9 30.84 8.28 33.31
N GLY A 10 29.83 7.74 32.63
CA GLY A 10 28.87 6.73 33.08
C GLY A 10 28.18 6.83 34.44
N ALA A 11 26.86 6.95 34.41
CA ALA A 11 25.98 6.07 35.20
C ALA A 11 24.59 6.05 34.55
N LEU A 12 24.22 4.90 33.99
CA LEU A 12 22.83 4.53 33.77
C LEU A 12 22.09 4.57 35.11
N MET A 13 20.79 4.91 35.10
CA MET A 13 19.73 3.90 35.29
C MET A 13 18.36 4.54 35.60
N VAL A 14 17.35 3.86 35.05
CA VAL A 14 15.92 3.80 35.42
C VAL A 14 15.00 4.96 35.04
N GLY A 15 14.37 4.82 33.89
CA GLY A 15 13.14 5.54 33.52
C GLY A 15 12.05 4.54 33.11
N ALA A 16 11.18 4.23 34.06
CA ALA A 16 9.78 3.82 33.95
C ALA A 16 9.34 2.81 32.86
N LEU A 17 8.77 1.72 33.39
CA LEU A 17 7.72 0.91 32.77
C LEU A 17 6.71 1.77 32.01
N GLY A 18 6.70 1.61 30.69
CA GLY A 18 5.64 2.04 29.82
C GLY A 18 5.68 1.13 28.61
N VAL A 19 4.89 0.06 28.64
CA VAL A 19 4.58 -0.70 27.42
C VAL A 19 3.69 0.23 26.59
N ALA A 20 4.32 1.19 25.92
CA ALA A 20 3.69 1.90 24.83
C ALA A 20 3.53 0.84 23.75
N ALA A 21 2.33 0.26 23.68
CA ALA A 21 1.85 -0.32 22.45
C ALA A 21 1.99 0.80 21.41
N PHE A 22 3.08 0.78 20.65
CA PHE A 22 3.19 1.51 19.41
C PHE A 22 2.10 0.90 18.52
N VAL A 23 0.90 1.45 18.62
CA VAL A 23 -0.01 1.45 17.48
C VAL A 23 0.76 2.22 16.44
N SER A 24 1.44 1.51 15.55
CA SER A 24 2.03 2.06 14.36
C SER A 24 0.87 2.58 13.52
N MET A 25 0.36 3.75 13.87
CA MET A 25 -0.28 4.61 12.89
C MET A 25 0.70 4.68 11.73
N PRO A 26 0.25 4.47 10.48
CA PRO A 26 1.11 4.61 9.33
C PRO A 26 1.63 6.05 9.36
N SER A 27 2.81 6.21 9.96
CA SER A 27 3.59 7.40 9.81
C SER A 27 3.79 7.50 8.32
N ALA A 28 3.51 8.67 7.76
CA ALA A 28 3.86 9.00 6.38
C ALA A 28 5.40 9.03 6.26
N ALA A 29 6.05 7.90 6.55
CA ALA A 29 7.35 7.59 6.00
C ALA A 29 7.10 7.53 4.49
N ALA A 30 7.74 8.44 3.75
CA ALA A 30 7.71 8.41 2.31
C ALA A 30 7.93 6.96 1.87
N ALA A 31 6.94 6.38 1.19
CA ALA A 31 7.06 5.02 0.73
C ALA A 31 8.32 4.97 -0.16
N PRO A 32 9.30 4.09 0.14
CA PRO A 32 10.56 4.14 -0.57
C PRO A 32 10.30 3.93 -2.06
N CYS A 33 10.85 4.82 -2.90
CA CYS A 33 10.76 4.74 -4.36
C CYS A 33 11.63 3.60 -4.90
N SER A 34 11.34 2.39 -4.46
CA SER A 34 12.04 1.15 -4.77
C SER A 34 11.03 0.06 -5.14
N ALA A 35 11.51 -0.99 -5.81
CA ALA A 35 10.70 -2.18 -6.09
C ALA A 35 10.11 -2.80 -4.81
N SER A 36 10.88 -2.82 -3.72
CA SER A 36 10.41 -3.31 -2.41
C SER A 36 9.31 -2.43 -1.82
N GLY A 37 9.42 -1.10 -1.93
CA GLY A 37 8.39 -0.17 -1.46
C GLY A 37 7.09 -0.28 -2.24
N LEU A 38 7.17 -0.42 -3.56
CA LEU A 38 6.01 -0.70 -4.40
C LEU A 38 5.36 -2.03 -4.03
N ALA A 39 6.15 -3.10 -3.88
CA ALA A 39 5.63 -4.42 -3.53
C ALA A 39 4.93 -4.39 -2.17
N SER A 40 5.55 -3.81 -1.13
CA SER A 40 4.92 -3.69 0.20
C SER A 40 3.62 -2.87 0.16
N THR A 41 3.60 -1.75 -0.58
CA THR A 41 2.39 -0.93 -0.74
C THR A 41 1.30 -1.68 -1.48
N SER A 42 1.67 -2.38 -2.57
CA SER A 42 0.74 -3.17 -3.38
C SER A 42 0.14 -4.30 -2.56
N SER A 43 0.95 -5.04 -1.80
CA SER A 43 0.47 -6.11 -0.92
C SER A 43 -0.54 -5.60 0.12
N GLY A 44 -0.28 -4.43 0.72
CA GLY A 44 -1.23 -3.81 1.66
C GLY A 44 -2.55 -3.43 1.00
N VAL A 45 -2.49 -2.80 -0.17
CA VAL A 45 -3.69 -2.43 -0.95
C VAL A 45 -4.47 -3.66 -1.40
N LEU A 46 -3.78 -4.71 -1.88
CA LEU A 46 -4.42 -5.96 -2.30
C LEU A 46 -5.06 -6.71 -1.13
N ALA A 47 -4.43 -6.72 0.05
CA ALA A 47 -5.02 -7.30 1.25
C ALA A 47 -6.30 -6.55 1.67
N ALA A 48 -6.27 -5.22 1.65
CA ALA A 48 -7.45 -4.39 1.94
C ALA A 48 -8.56 -4.59 0.90
N ALA A 49 -8.22 -4.65 -0.38
CA ALA A 49 -9.16 -4.92 -1.46
C ALA A 49 -9.78 -6.32 -1.32
N GLY A 50 -8.99 -7.35 -1.01
CA GLY A 50 -9.51 -8.70 -0.78
C GLY A 50 -10.50 -8.76 0.38
N GLY A 51 -10.20 -8.08 1.50
CA GLY A 51 -11.14 -7.96 2.62
C GLY A 51 -12.41 -7.18 2.27
N TYR A 52 -12.30 -6.15 1.44
CA TYR A 52 -13.46 -5.41 0.93
C TYR A 52 -14.33 -6.30 0.03
N LEU A 53 -13.74 -6.94 -0.98
CA LEU A 53 -14.44 -7.77 -1.95
C LEU A 53 -15.12 -8.99 -1.32
N ALA A 54 -14.50 -9.62 -0.32
CA ALA A 54 -15.13 -10.70 0.44
C ALA A 54 -16.44 -10.28 1.15
N ASN A 55 -16.61 -8.98 1.42
CA ASN A 55 -17.81 -8.41 2.01
C ASN A 55 -18.75 -7.75 0.96
N HIS A 56 -18.35 -7.72 -0.32
CA HIS A 56 -19.09 -7.11 -1.43
C HIS A 56 -19.16 -8.11 -2.60
N PRO A 57 -20.03 -9.14 -2.50
CA PRO A 57 -20.05 -10.26 -3.45
C PRO A 57 -20.33 -9.81 -4.89
N GLY A 58 -21.12 -8.76 -5.11
CA GLY A 58 -21.36 -8.24 -6.46
C GLY A 58 -20.10 -7.68 -7.14
N ALA A 59 -19.27 -6.95 -6.39
CA ALA A 59 -18.00 -6.43 -6.87
C ALA A 59 -16.97 -7.55 -7.07
N ASP A 60 -16.96 -8.53 -6.17
CA ASP A 60 -16.10 -9.71 -6.28
C ASP A 60 -16.43 -10.54 -7.54
N ASP A 61 -17.72 -10.80 -7.76
CA ASP A 61 -18.21 -11.55 -8.92
C ASP A 61 -17.87 -10.86 -10.24
N VAL A 62 -18.12 -9.54 -10.36
CA VAL A 62 -17.85 -8.82 -11.61
C VAL A 62 -16.35 -8.76 -11.92
N LEU A 63 -15.50 -8.56 -10.91
CA LEU A 63 -14.05 -8.51 -11.09
C LEU A 63 -13.48 -9.91 -11.38
N THR A 64 -14.02 -10.96 -10.75
CA THR A 64 -13.65 -12.35 -11.02
C THR A 64 -14.05 -12.76 -12.43
N ALA A 65 -15.27 -12.45 -12.86
CA ALA A 65 -15.73 -12.75 -14.22
C ALA A 65 -14.89 -12.02 -15.28
N ALA A 66 -14.53 -10.76 -15.02
CA ALA A 66 -13.71 -9.95 -15.92
C ALA A 66 -12.34 -10.58 -16.22
N ALA A 67 -11.79 -11.39 -15.32
CA ALA A 67 -10.50 -12.06 -15.53
C ALA A 67 -10.49 -13.06 -16.71
N SER A 68 -11.67 -13.57 -17.10
CA SER A 68 -11.83 -14.51 -18.22
C SER A 68 -12.30 -13.85 -19.52
N GLN A 69 -12.60 -12.56 -19.48
CA GLN A 69 -13.19 -11.82 -20.60
C GLN A 69 -12.11 -11.23 -21.53
N SER A 70 -12.52 -10.84 -22.73
CA SER A 70 -11.66 -9.99 -23.57
C SER A 70 -11.40 -8.65 -22.85
N PRO A 71 -10.26 -7.97 -23.10
CA PRO A 71 -9.94 -6.72 -22.43
C PRO A 71 -11.01 -5.63 -22.58
N GLU A 72 -11.71 -5.60 -23.72
CA GLU A 72 -12.76 -4.63 -23.98
C GLU A 72 -14.06 -4.98 -23.23
N ASP A 73 -14.43 -6.27 -23.22
CA ASP A 73 -15.60 -6.75 -22.47
C ASP A 73 -15.40 -6.60 -20.95
N ALA A 74 -14.20 -6.89 -20.46
CA ALA A 74 -13.82 -6.72 -19.06
C ALA A 74 -14.01 -5.26 -18.61
N LYS A 75 -13.48 -4.30 -19.38
CA LYS A 75 -13.65 -2.87 -19.10
C LYS A 75 -15.12 -2.46 -19.12
N ALA A 76 -15.88 -2.94 -20.10
CA ALA A 76 -17.30 -2.62 -20.23
C ALA A 76 -18.13 -3.19 -19.07
N SER A 77 -17.91 -4.44 -18.70
CA SER A 77 -18.57 -5.15 -17.60
C SER A 77 -18.33 -4.45 -16.26
N VAL A 78 -17.05 -4.22 -15.93
CA VAL A 78 -16.66 -3.54 -14.69
C VAL A 78 -17.23 -2.13 -14.63
N ARG A 79 -17.16 -1.37 -15.73
CA ARG A 79 -17.72 -0.02 -15.79
C ARG A 79 -19.23 -0.02 -15.59
N SER A 80 -19.94 -0.93 -16.27
CA SER A 80 -21.40 -1.06 -16.16
C SER A 80 -21.83 -1.30 -14.71
N TYR A 81 -21.14 -2.21 -14.02
CA TYR A 81 -21.41 -2.50 -12.61
C TYR A 81 -21.25 -1.27 -11.71
N PHE A 82 -20.10 -0.59 -11.81
CA PHE A 82 -19.80 0.54 -10.93
C PHE A 82 -20.59 1.83 -11.25
N ILE A 83 -21.24 1.93 -12.42
CA ILE A 83 -22.24 2.99 -12.67
C ILE A 83 -23.44 2.83 -11.73
N GLY A 84 -23.87 1.59 -11.45
CA GLY A 84 -24.94 1.29 -10.49
C GLY A 84 -24.48 1.30 -9.04
N HIS A 85 -23.17 1.21 -8.79
CA HIS A 85 -22.56 1.09 -7.47
C HIS A 85 -21.46 2.15 -7.25
N PRO A 86 -21.79 3.47 -7.32
CA PRO A 86 -20.79 4.52 -7.23
C PRO A 86 -20.12 4.61 -5.84
N GLY A 87 -20.80 4.16 -4.77
CA GLY A 87 -20.21 4.07 -3.43
C GLY A 87 -19.07 3.06 -3.39
N GLU A 88 -19.30 1.86 -3.94
CA GLU A 88 -18.28 0.81 -3.98
C GLU A 88 -17.07 1.20 -4.84
N LEU A 89 -17.31 1.94 -5.92
CA LEU A 89 -16.26 2.51 -6.74
C LEU A 89 -15.41 3.52 -5.95
N LEU A 90 -16.03 4.34 -5.09
CA LEU A 90 -15.32 5.30 -4.26
C LEU A 90 -14.50 4.58 -3.18
N ASP A 91 -15.03 3.54 -2.57
CA ASP A 91 -14.32 2.75 -1.57
C ASP A 91 -13.09 2.06 -2.15
N LEU A 92 -13.21 1.43 -3.32
CA LEU A 92 -12.07 0.85 -4.03
C LEU A 92 -11.03 1.91 -4.46
N GLN A 93 -11.46 3.11 -4.84
CA GLN A 93 -10.55 4.23 -5.12
C GLN A 93 -9.78 4.67 -3.87
N ASN A 94 -10.45 4.71 -2.72
CA ASN A 94 -9.82 5.03 -1.43
C ASN A 94 -8.82 3.94 -1.03
N ILE A 95 -9.18 2.66 -1.20
CA ILE A 95 -8.28 1.51 -0.98
C ILE A 95 -7.04 1.60 -1.88
N ALA A 96 -7.20 2.02 -3.14
CA ALA A 96 -6.10 2.22 -4.08
C ALA A 96 -5.31 3.53 -3.86
N GLY A 97 -5.71 4.37 -2.89
CA GLY A 97 -5.09 5.65 -2.57
C GLY A 97 -3.56 5.59 -2.41
N PRO A 98 -3.01 4.68 -1.58
CA PRO A 98 -1.57 4.57 -1.35
C PRO A 98 -0.75 4.34 -2.63
N LEU A 99 -1.28 3.58 -3.59
CA LEU A 99 -0.61 3.36 -4.88
C LEU A 99 -0.60 4.61 -5.76
N ARG A 100 -1.70 5.38 -5.75
CA ARG A 100 -1.76 6.67 -6.45
C ARG A 100 -0.75 7.66 -5.85
N ASP A 101 -0.68 7.70 -4.53
CA ASP A 101 0.23 8.60 -3.81
C ASP A 101 1.69 8.22 -4.06
N LEU A 102 2.02 6.93 -4.02
CA LEU A 102 3.35 6.42 -4.37
C LEU A 102 3.73 6.80 -5.81
N ARG A 103 2.81 6.61 -6.78
CA ARG A 103 3.05 7.01 -8.18
C ARG A 103 3.31 8.50 -8.32
N ASN A 104 2.54 9.33 -7.61
CA ASN A 104 2.68 10.79 -7.65
C ASN A 104 3.99 11.25 -7.00
N GLN A 105 4.45 10.58 -5.95
CA GLN A 105 5.70 10.89 -5.24
C GLN A 105 6.95 10.42 -6.01
N CYS A 106 6.90 9.22 -6.61
CA CYS A 106 8.08 8.57 -7.20
C CYS A 106 8.19 8.72 -8.73
N GLY A 107 7.20 9.31 -9.39
CA GLY A 107 7.25 9.60 -10.82
C GLY A 107 7.53 8.38 -11.69
N VAL A 108 6.54 7.48 -11.86
CA VAL A 108 6.50 6.34 -12.82
C VAL A 108 7.67 5.32 -12.74
N SER A 109 8.73 5.61 -11.99
CA SER A 109 10.02 4.91 -12.06
C SER A 109 10.01 3.51 -11.44
N VAL A 110 8.94 3.19 -10.71
CA VAL A 110 8.60 1.83 -10.30
C VAL A 110 7.13 1.62 -10.62
N SER A 111 6.84 1.14 -11.82
CA SER A 111 5.46 0.89 -12.26
C SER A 111 5.10 -0.58 -12.08
N PRO A 112 3.81 -0.92 -11.94
CA PRO A 112 3.33 -2.31 -11.96
C PRO A 112 3.85 -3.10 -13.16
N SER A 113 4.19 -2.44 -14.28
CA SER A 113 4.77 -3.06 -15.46
C SER A 113 6.12 -3.73 -15.20
N GLN A 114 6.98 -3.19 -14.33
CA GLN A 114 8.25 -3.86 -13.98
C GLN A 114 8.04 -5.15 -13.18
N LEU A 115 7.02 -5.19 -12.31
CA LEU A 115 6.63 -6.41 -11.64
C LEU A 115 6.01 -7.42 -12.62
N ALA A 116 5.20 -6.94 -13.56
CA ALA A 116 4.65 -7.79 -14.62
C ALA A 116 5.75 -8.43 -15.48
N LEU A 117 6.79 -7.66 -15.86
CA LEU A 117 7.96 -8.20 -16.55
C LEU A 117 8.67 -9.27 -15.73
N LEU A 118 8.86 -9.06 -14.42
CA LEU A 118 9.44 -10.09 -13.54
C LEU A 118 8.61 -11.37 -13.55
N PHE A 119 7.28 -11.26 -13.43
CA PHE A 119 6.40 -12.42 -13.45
C PHE A 119 6.51 -13.18 -14.77
N GLU A 120 6.52 -12.48 -15.90
CA GLU A 120 6.67 -13.09 -17.24
C GLU A 120 8.03 -13.80 -17.42
N GLN A 121 9.10 -13.33 -16.78
CA GLN A 121 10.42 -13.98 -16.84
C GLN A 121 10.54 -15.21 -15.94
N VAL A 122 9.72 -15.32 -14.89
CA VAL A 122 9.81 -16.40 -13.89
C VAL A 122 8.73 -17.48 -14.10
N SER A 123 7.67 -17.16 -14.85
CA SER A 123 6.66 -18.11 -15.34
C SER A 123 7.15 -18.94 -16.51
#